data_AF-A0A7C6FK30-F1
#
_entry.id   AF-A0A7C6FK30-F1
#
_cell.length_a   1.000
_cell.length_b   1.000
_cell.length_c   1.000
_cell.angle_alpha   90.00
_cell.angle_beta   90.00
_cell.angle_gamma   90.00
#
_symmetry.space_group_name_H-M   'P 1'
#
loop_
_entity.id
_entity.type
_entity.pdbx_description
1 polymer ?
#
loop_
_entity_poly.entity_id
_entity_poly.type
_entity_poly.pdbx_seq_one_letter_code
_entity_poly.pdbx_strand_id
1 'polypeptide(L)'
;MKHNKVFFITILGLLLITFISGCTNVPMTPSIEKELDDASGISIIEIAGPSLSASPNIITPGGKVTVNFTGAPGYYRDWIGLFKIGSSNYTRISYQYLRGQK
;
A
#
# COMPACT_ATOMS: atom_id res chain seq x y z
N MET A 1 46.76 -21.85 4.83
CA MET A 1 45.67 -20.95 5.26
C MET A 1 44.73 -20.68 4.08
N LYS A 2 43.78 -21.57 3.79
CA LYS A 2 42.88 -21.49 2.61
C LYS A 2 41.39 -21.80 2.92
N HIS A 3 40.95 -21.69 4.18
CA HIS A 3 39.60 -22.12 4.60
C HIS A 3 38.66 -21.01 5.10
N ASN A 4 38.92 -19.73 4.80
CA ASN A 4 38.04 -18.63 5.28
C ASN A 4 37.18 -17.97 4.19
N LYS A 5 37.41 -18.29 2.91
CA LYS A 5 36.65 -17.68 1.80
C LYS A 5 35.42 -18.49 1.40
N VAL A 6 35.46 -19.82 1.53
CA VAL A 6 34.33 -20.71 1.16
C VAL A 6 33.19 -20.64 2.19
N PHE A 7 33.51 -20.46 3.48
CA PHE A 7 32.51 -20.36 4.56
C PHE A 7 31.70 -19.06 4.52
N PHE A 8 32.30 -17.98 4.01
CA PHE A 8 31.63 -16.69 3.88
C PHE A 8 30.66 -16.65 2.69
N ILE A 9 30.97 -17.40 1.61
CA ILE A 9 30.14 -17.45 0.40
C ILE A 9 28.89 -18.34 0.62
N THR A 10 29.00 -19.42 1.41
CA THR A 10 27.84 -20.28 1.74
C THR A 10 26.88 -19.64 2.74
N ILE A 11 27.37 -18.84 3.70
CA ILE A 11 26.53 -18.09 4.64
C ILE A 11 25.81 -16.93 3.94
N LEU A 12 26.48 -16.24 3.01
CA LEU A 12 25.86 -15.16 2.24
C LEU A 12 24.82 -15.69 1.22
N GLY A 13 25.03 -16.89 0.67
CA GLY A 13 24.09 -17.55 -0.24
C GLY A 13 22.81 -18.06 0.43
N LEU A 14 22.90 -18.57 1.67
CA LEU A 14 21.72 -19.05 2.41
C LEU A 14 20.86 -17.90 2.95
N LEU A 15 21.45 -16.73 3.21
CA LEU A 15 20.74 -15.54 3.69
C LEU A 15 19.93 -14.82 2.58
N LEU A 16 20.28 -15.00 1.30
CA LEU A 16 19.57 -14.34 0.19
C LEU A 16 18.26 -15.05 -0.17
N ILE A 17 18.13 -16.35 0.15
CA ILE A 17 16.97 -17.18 -0.24
C ILE A 17 15.82 -17.04 0.78
N THR A 18 16.08 -16.56 2.00
CA THR A 18 15.04 -16.37 3.03
C THR A 18 14.39 -14.99 3.02
N PHE A 19 14.82 -14.04 2.17
CA PHE A 19 14.29 -12.68 2.15
C PHE A 19 13.17 -12.40 1.12
N ILE A 20 12.76 -13.39 0.32
CA ILE A 20 11.75 -13.18 -0.74
C ILE A 20 10.35 -13.75 -0.38
N SER A 21 10.18 -14.37 0.79
CA SER A 21 8.94 -15.11 1.14
C SER A 21 8.26 -14.70 2.45
N GLY A 22 8.19 -13.41 2.75
CA GLY A 22 7.26 -12.88 3.76
C GLY A 22 7.38 -11.36 3.84
N CYS A 23 6.35 -10.54 3.74
CA CYS A 23 4.93 -10.78 3.73
C CYS A 23 4.28 -9.68 2.86
N THR A 24 3.24 -10.10 2.15
CA THR A 24 2.06 -9.32 1.76
C THR A 24 1.99 -7.89 2.30
N ASN A 25 1.81 -6.92 1.39
CA ASN A 25 1.12 -5.65 1.59
C ASN A 25 0.71 -5.35 3.04
N VAL A 26 1.66 -4.88 3.85
CA VAL A 26 1.31 -4.31 5.15
C VAL A 26 0.69 -2.95 4.84
N PRO A 27 -0.60 -2.71 5.13
CA PRO A 27 -1.12 -1.35 5.09
C PRO A 27 -0.24 -0.52 6.03
N MET A 28 0.33 0.56 5.51
CA MET A 28 1.16 1.46 6.29
C MET A 28 0.27 2.13 7.33
N THR A 29 0.11 1.49 8.49
CA THR A 29 -0.47 2.09 9.66
C THR A 29 0.54 3.11 10.18
N PRO A 30 0.17 4.39 10.33
CA PRO A 30 1.06 5.32 11.02
C PRO A 30 1.25 4.83 12.47
N SER A 31 2.51 4.68 12.89
CA SER A 31 2.84 4.37 14.28
C SER A 31 2.33 5.49 15.19
N ILE A 32 1.23 5.25 15.91
CA ILE A 32 0.86 6.03 17.09
C ILE A 32 1.39 5.26 18.29
N GLU A 33 2.63 5.55 18.65
CA GLU A 33 3.13 5.22 19.99
C GLU A 33 2.78 6.39 20.90
N LYS A 34 1.62 6.27 21.55
CA LYS A 34 1.27 7.10 22.70
C LYS A 34 1.39 6.22 23.93
N GLU A 35 2.43 6.44 24.70
CA GLU A 35 2.56 5.94 26.07
C GLU A 35 1.39 6.53 26.88
N LEU A 36 0.49 5.67 27.37
CA LEU A 36 -0.64 6.07 28.20
C LEU A 36 -0.22 5.93 29.67
N ASP A 37 0.18 7.05 30.27
CA ASP A 37 0.16 7.20 31.72
C ASP A 37 -1.31 7.34 32.18
N ASP A 38 -1.76 6.30 32.87
CA ASP A 38 -2.78 6.30 33.92
C ASP A 38 -4.17 6.92 33.64
N ALA A 39 -5.09 6.02 33.29
CA ALA A 39 -6.48 5.99 33.75
C ALA A 39 -7.34 7.28 33.65
N SER A 40 -7.82 7.58 32.44
CA SER A 40 -9.22 7.96 32.23
C SER A 40 -9.63 7.58 30.80
N GLY A 41 -10.80 6.97 30.65
CA GLY A 41 -11.21 6.20 29.46
C GLY A 41 -10.98 6.91 28.13
N ILE A 42 -9.98 6.43 27.39
CA ILE A 42 -9.79 6.75 25.98
C ILE A 42 -10.37 5.58 25.18
N SER A 43 -11.56 5.76 24.60
CA SER A 43 -11.99 4.88 23.51
C SER A 43 -11.09 5.19 22.31
N ILE A 44 -10.22 4.24 21.94
CA ILE A 44 -9.45 4.33 20.71
C ILE A 44 -10.47 4.15 19.57
N ILE A 45 -10.96 5.27 19.03
CA ILE A 45 -11.73 5.25 17.79
C ILE A 45 -10.70 4.99 16.70
N GLU A 46 -10.63 3.77 16.21
CA GLU A 46 -9.87 3.46 15.01
C GLU A 46 -10.54 4.20 13.85
N ILE A 47 -10.04 5.41 13.55
CA ILE A 47 -10.49 6.17 12.39
C ILE A 47 -9.91 5.44 11.18
N ALA A 48 -10.68 4.49 10.64
CA ALA A 48 -10.33 3.79 9.43
C ALA A 48 -10.04 4.83 8.34
N GLY A 49 -8.79 4.86 7.88
CA GLY A 49 -8.36 5.74 6.79
C GLY A 49 -9.08 5.41 5.47
N PRO A 50 -8.89 6.24 4.43
CA PRO A 50 -9.50 5.96 3.13
C PRO A 50 -9.03 4.61 2.59
N SER A 51 -9.96 3.85 2.02
CA SER A 51 -9.68 2.58 1.36
C SER A 51 -9.92 2.67 -0.14
N LEU A 52 -9.15 1.92 -0.92
CA LEU A 52 -9.26 1.87 -2.38
C LEU A 52 -8.92 0.45 -2.87
N SER A 53 -9.78 -0.11 -3.70
CA SER A 53 -9.57 -1.41 -4.35
C SER A 53 -9.98 -1.34 -5.81
N ALA A 54 -9.33 -2.16 -6.65
CA ALA A 54 -9.61 -2.22 -8.08
C ALA A 54 -9.59 -3.68 -8.56
N SER A 55 -10.51 -4.02 -9.46
CA SER A 55 -10.61 -5.36 -10.05
C SER A 55 -11.22 -5.29 -11.45
N PRO A 56 -10.78 -6.14 -12.41
CA PRO A 56 -9.70 -7.13 -12.29
C PRO A 56 -8.31 -6.49 -12.41
N ASN A 57 -7.27 -7.26 -12.05
CA ASN A 57 -5.86 -6.82 -12.10
C ASN A 57 -5.22 -6.96 -13.50
N ILE A 58 -5.87 -7.69 -14.41
CA ILE A 58 -5.46 -7.85 -15.81
C ILE A 58 -6.68 -7.65 -16.69
N ILE A 59 -6.54 -6.82 -17.72
CA ILE A 59 -7.58 -6.54 -18.72
C ILE A 59 -6.99 -6.54 -20.12
N THR A 60 -7.82 -6.85 -21.11
CA THR A 60 -7.51 -6.56 -22.51
C THR A 60 -7.73 -5.08 -22.82
N PRO A 61 -7.15 -4.54 -23.91
CA PRO A 61 -7.46 -3.19 -24.36
C PRO A 61 -8.97 -2.96 -24.51
N GLY A 62 -9.47 -1.84 -23.96
CA GLY A 62 -10.91 -1.54 -23.92
C GLY A 62 -11.68 -2.25 -22.79
N GLY A 63 -11.03 -3.13 -22.02
CA GLY A 63 -11.60 -3.73 -20.82
C GLY A 63 -11.92 -2.69 -19.73
N LYS A 64 -12.83 -3.07 -18.83
CA LYS A 64 -13.25 -2.21 -17.72
C LYS A 64 -12.58 -2.65 -16.43
N VAL A 65 -12.17 -1.67 -15.63
CA VAL A 65 -11.73 -1.85 -14.24
C VAL A 65 -12.78 -1.21 -13.34
N THR A 66 -13.28 -1.96 -12.37
CA THR A 66 -14.15 -1.45 -11.32
C THR A 66 -13.28 -1.02 -10.14
N VAL A 67 -13.55 0.18 -9.64
CA VAL A 67 -12.85 0.75 -8.48
C VAL A 67 -13.87 0.97 -7.36
N ASN A 68 -13.60 0.40 -6.19
CA ASN A 68 -14.37 0.65 -4.97
C ASN A 68 -13.49 1.43 -3.99
N PHE A 69 -14.08 2.41 -3.32
CA PHE A 69 -13.39 3.23 -2.33
C PHE A 69 -14.32 3.61 -1.19
N THR A 70 -13.74 3.96 -0.05
CA THR A 70 -14.43 4.52 1.11
C THR A 70 -13.54 5.54 1.81
N GLY A 71 -14.14 6.41 2.63
CA GLY A 71 -13.40 7.37 3.45
C GLY A 71 -12.80 8.55 2.67
N ALA A 72 -13.22 8.78 1.42
CA ALA A 72 -12.80 9.97 0.70
C ALA A 72 -13.46 11.23 1.33
N PRO A 73 -12.80 12.41 1.27
CA PRO A 73 -13.41 13.66 1.73
C PRO A 73 -14.73 13.95 1.02
N GLY A 74 -14.82 13.54 -0.26
CA GLY A 74 -16.02 13.62 -1.08
C GLY A 74 -16.28 15.04 -1.57
N TYR A 75 -15.23 15.82 -1.84
CA TYR A 75 -15.42 17.08 -2.56
C TYR A 75 -15.79 16.78 -4.01
N TYR A 76 -16.57 17.69 -4.62
CA TYR A 76 -17.06 17.50 -5.99
C TYR A 76 -15.92 17.36 -7.03
N ARG A 77 -14.76 17.96 -6.73
CA ARG A 77 -13.57 17.93 -7.58
C ARG A 77 -12.55 16.88 -7.17
N ASP A 78 -12.82 16.05 -6.15
CA ASP A 78 -11.96 14.92 -5.84
C ASP A 78 -12.04 13.89 -6.96
N TRP A 79 -10.94 13.20 -7.24
CA TRP A 79 -10.85 12.25 -8.35
C TRP A 79 -9.94 11.07 -8.02
N ILE A 80 -10.20 9.93 -8.64
CA ILE A 80 -9.31 8.77 -8.67
C ILE A 80 -8.71 8.66 -10.06
N GLY A 81 -7.39 8.48 -10.14
CA GLY A 81 -6.64 8.38 -11.40
C GLY A 81 -6.03 7.01 -11.63
N LEU A 82 -5.88 6.65 -12.91
CA LEU A 82 -5.14 5.48 -13.38
C LEU A 82 -3.79 5.93 -13.92
N PHE A 83 -2.71 5.33 -13.43
CA PHE A 83 -1.34 5.70 -13.78
C PHE A 83 -0.52 4.48 -14.19
N LYS A 84 0.50 4.71 -15.01
CA LYS A 84 1.56 3.72 -15.22
C LYS A 84 2.45 3.66 -13.97
N ILE A 85 2.80 2.45 -13.55
CA ILE A 85 3.75 2.23 -12.43
C ILE A 85 5.06 2.99 -12.72
N GLY A 86 5.52 3.78 -11.75
CA GLY A 86 6.74 4.59 -11.82
C GLY A 86 6.60 5.90 -12.61
N SER A 87 5.41 6.23 -13.11
CA SER A 87 5.18 7.52 -13.80
C SER A 87 4.97 8.67 -12.81
N SER A 88 5.10 9.90 -13.30
CA SER A 88 4.80 11.09 -12.50
C SER A 88 3.31 11.21 -12.18
N ASN A 89 2.97 11.94 -11.11
CA ASN A 89 1.58 12.21 -10.74
C ASN A 89 0.82 13.09 -11.77
N TYR A 90 1.52 13.66 -12.75
CA TYR A 90 0.94 14.47 -13.82
C TYR A 90 0.63 13.65 -15.09
N THR A 91 1.12 12.42 -15.18
CA THR A 91 1.00 11.56 -16.37
C THR A 91 -0.07 10.49 -16.18
N ARG A 92 -1.32 10.91 -15.98
CA ARG A 92 -2.45 9.97 -15.86
C ARG A 92 -2.82 9.37 -17.22
N ILE A 93 -3.22 8.10 -17.20
CA ILE A 93 -3.84 7.40 -18.34
C ILE A 93 -5.32 7.78 -18.41
N SER A 94 -6.00 7.79 -17.26
CA SER A 94 -7.42 8.13 -17.13
C SER A 94 -7.74 8.60 -15.70
N TYR A 95 -8.90 9.18 -15.49
CA TYR A 95 -9.40 9.58 -14.18
C TYR A 95 -10.93 9.67 -14.17
N GLN A 96 -11.51 9.57 -12.98
CA GLN A 96 -12.92 9.87 -12.75
C GLN A 96 -13.10 10.71 -11.48
N TYR A 97 -13.98 11.70 -11.54
CA TYR A 97 -14.38 12.48 -10.38
C TYR A 97 -15.25 11.65 -9.44
N LEU A 98 -15.06 11.85 -8.13
CA LEU A 98 -15.89 11.24 -7.09
C LEU A 98 -17.28 11.86 -7.02
N ARG A 99 -17.45 13.11 -7.48
CA ARG A 99 -18.75 13.80 -7.57
C ARG A 99 -19.52 13.79 -6.25
N GLY A 100 -18.83 13.91 -5.12
CA GLY A 100 -19.46 13.90 -3.79
C GLY A 100 -19.52 12.54 -3.09
N GLN A 101 -19.13 11.46 -3.77
CA GLN A 101 -19.06 10.12 -3.19
C GLN A 101 -17.89 10.01 -2.21
N LYS A 102 -18.05 9.18 -1.16
CA LYS A 102 -17.13 9.05 -0.03
C LYS A 102 -16.74 7.61 0.20
#